data_AF-A0A1L3NIV6-F1
#
_entry.id   AF-A0A1L3NIV6-F1
#
_cell.length_a   1.000
_cell.length_b   1.000
_cell.length_c   1.000
_cell.angle_alpha   90.00
_cell.angle_beta   90.00
_cell.angle_gamma   90.00
#
_symmetry.space_group_name_H-M   'P 1'
#
loop_
_entity.id
_entity.type
_entity.pdbx_description
1 polymer ?
#
loop_
_entity_poly.entity_id
_entity_poly.type
_entity_poly.pdbx_seq_one_letter_code
_entity_poly.pdbx_strand_id
1 'polypeptide(L)'
;MEYVPAKTLISNYSKDNWWFGINYNMNIYKGCCHGCIYCDSRSECYGIENFDKVRAKENAIQIIENELRRKRKKRSYRNRSYE
;
A
#
# COMPACT_ATOMS: atom_id res chain seq x y z
N MET A 1 2.17 13.18 -16.49
CA MET A 1 2.49 12.17 -15.46
C MET A 1 2.52 10.82 -16.16
N GLU A 2 3.57 10.02 -15.96
CA GLU A 2 3.63 8.67 -16.53
C GLU A 2 2.84 7.71 -15.66
N TYR A 3 2.12 6.78 -16.32
CA TYR A 3 1.31 5.77 -15.66
C TYR A 3 1.87 4.38 -15.92
N VAL A 4 1.77 3.51 -14.92
CA VAL A 4 2.16 2.09 -15.01
C VAL A 4 1.01 1.18 -14.61
N PRO A 5 0.83 0.03 -15.28
CA PRO A 5 -0.24 -0.90 -14.95
C PRO A 5 -0.03 -1.50 -13.55
N ALA A 6 -1.13 -1.77 -12.86
CA ALA A 6 -1.12 -2.40 -11.55
C ALA A 6 -2.26 -3.41 -11.38
N LYS A 7 -1.96 -4.55 -10.75
CA LYS A 7 -2.97 -5.58 -10.43
C LYS A 7 -3.53 -5.43 -9.03
N THR A 8 -2.68 -5.07 -8.08
CA THR A 8 -3.00 -4.91 -6.66
C THR A 8 -2.30 -3.68 -6.10
N LEU A 9 -2.97 -3.00 -5.18
CA LEU A 9 -2.46 -1.79 -4.52
C LEU A 9 -2.50 -1.91 -3.00
N ILE A 10 -3.34 -2.80 -2.47
CA ILE A 10 -3.52 -3.07 -1.05
C ILE A 10 -2.99 -4.46 -0.70
N SER A 11 -1.80 -4.53 -0.11
CA SER A 11 -1.22 -5.76 0.41
C SER A 11 -1.47 -5.91 1.92
N ASN A 12 -1.51 -7.15 2.42
CA ASN A 12 -1.56 -7.36 3.86
C ASN A 12 -0.21 -7.00 4.47
N TYR A 13 -0.21 -6.33 5.63
CA TYR A 13 1.03 -6.02 6.35
C TYR A 13 1.32 -7.08 7.41
N SER A 14 0.67 -6.97 8.56
CA SER A 14 0.60 -8.04 9.55
C SER A 14 -0.79 -8.07 10.16
N LYS A 15 -1.29 -9.28 10.41
CA LYS A 15 -2.59 -9.46 11.06
C LYS A 15 -2.42 -9.09 12.54
N ASP A 16 -3.32 -8.26 13.05
CA ASP A 16 -3.36 -7.87 14.46
C ASP A 16 -2.06 -7.17 14.93
N ASN A 17 -1.53 -6.26 14.11
CA ASN A 17 -0.39 -5.43 14.47
C ASN A 17 -0.73 -4.50 15.64
N TRP A 18 -0.42 -4.91 16.87
CA TRP A 18 -0.70 -4.11 18.06
C TRP A 18 0.15 -2.84 18.14
N TRP A 19 1.37 -2.86 17.59
CA TRP A 19 2.29 -1.72 17.62
C TRP A 19 1.80 -0.53 16.80
N PHE A 20 1.20 -0.78 15.64
CA PHE A 20 0.84 0.27 14.68
C PHE A 20 -0.65 0.33 14.35
N GLY A 21 -1.45 -0.67 14.74
CA GLY A 21 -2.88 -0.74 14.41
C GLY A 21 -3.18 -0.88 12.91
N ILE A 22 -2.16 -1.11 12.07
CA ILE A 22 -2.30 -1.23 10.62
C ILE A 22 -2.48 -2.68 10.19
N ASN A 23 -3.40 -2.89 9.24
CA ASN A 23 -3.68 -4.22 8.68
C ASN A 23 -3.14 -4.38 7.25
N TYR A 24 -2.92 -3.26 6.54
CA TYR A 24 -2.61 -3.25 5.12
C TYR A 24 -1.61 -2.16 4.78
N ASN A 25 -0.81 -2.42 3.74
CA ASN A 25 0.00 -1.41 3.05
C ASN A 25 -0.69 -0.98 1.77
N MET A 26 -0.50 0.29 1.40
CA MET A 26 -0.99 0.86 0.15
C MET A 26 0.20 1.34 -0.69
N ASN A 27 0.17 1.05 -1.99
CA ASN A 27 1.21 1.49 -2.91
C ASN A 27 0.59 2.01 -4.22
N ILE A 28 0.53 3.34 -4.39
CA ILE A 28 -0.10 4.04 -5.52
C ILE A 28 0.88 4.71 -6.49
N TYR A 29 2.14 4.87 -6.08
CA TYR A 29 3.19 5.49 -6.89
C TYR A 29 4.43 4.59 -6.92
N LYS A 30 5.22 4.70 -7.99
CA LYS A 30 6.52 4.02 -8.12
C LYS A 30 7.59 5.07 -8.42
N GLY A 31 8.69 5.04 -7.67
CA GLY A 31 9.75 6.05 -7.72
C GLY A 31 9.51 7.26 -6.80
N CYS A 32 10.55 8.06 -6.59
CA CYS A 32 10.58 9.24 -5.72
C CYS A 32 11.65 10.23 -6.21
N CYS A 33 11.30 11.52 -6.32
CA CYS A 33 12.22 12.57 -6.80
C CYS A 33 13.02 13.27 -5.69
N HIS A 34 12.90 12.87 -4.42
CA HIS A 34 13.48 13.61 -3.28
C HIS A 34 15.01 13.52 -3.12
N GLY A 35 15.71 12.65 -3.83
CA GLY A 35 17.18 12.61 -3.75
C GLY A 35 17.77 12.08 -2.43
N CYS A 36 16.97 11.45 -1.54
CA CYS A 36 17.46 11.00 -0.24
C CYS A 36 18.56 9.93 -0.38
N ILE A 37 19.75 10.22 0.17
CA ILE A 37 20.93 9.34 0.08
C ILE A 37 20.83 8.05 0.92
N TYR A 38 19.92 8.03 1.90
CA TYR A 38 19.67 6.88 2.79
C TYR A 38 18.36 6.15 2.48
N CYS A 39 17.77 6.39 1.30
CA CYS A 39 16.52 5.75 0.92
C CYS A 39 16.77 4.28 0.56
N ASP A 40 16.33 3.37 1.41
CA ASP A 40 16.42 1.93 1.19
C ASP A 40 15.81 1.49 -0.16
N SER A 41 14.72 2.13 -0.57
CA SER A 41 14.06 1.85 -1.86
C SER A 41 14.90 2.19 -3.10
N ARG A 42 16.05 2.87 -2.97
CA ARG A 42 17.03 3.05 -4.06
C ARG A 42 17.86 1.80 -4.32
N SER A 43 17.91 0.86 -3.38
CA SER A 43 18.68 -0.36 -3.52
C SER A 43 18.20 -1.20 -4.72
N GLU A 44 19.15 -1.79 -5.44
CA GLU A 44 18.88 -2.65 -6.59
C GLU A 44 17.97 -3.84 -6.23
N CYS A 45 17.98 -4.28 -4.97
CA CYS A 45 17.13 -5.38 -4.50
C CYS A 45 15.62 -5.10 -4.65
N TYR A 46 15.21 -3.84 -4.76
CA TYR A 46 13.81 -3.45 -5.00
C TYR A 46 13.45 -3.34 -6.49
N GLY A 47 14.42 -3.37 -7.40
CA GLY A 47 14.18 -3.38 -8.85
C GLY A 47 13.35 -2.19 -9.35
N ILE A 48 13.56 -0.99 -8.79
CA ILE A 48 12.88 0.23 -9.22
C ILE A 48 13.72 0.94 -10.27
N GLU A 49 13.52 0.60 -11.54
CA GLU A 49 14.14 1.30 -12.66
C GLU A 49 13.77 2.79 -12.67
N ASN A 50 14.74 3.66 -12.97
CA ASN A 50 14.56 5.11 -12.99
C ASN A 50 13.89 5.63 -11.70
N PHE A 51 14.47 5.30 -10.53
CA PHE A 51 13.89 5.61 -9.22
C PHE A 51 13.49 7.08 -9.07
N ASP A 52 14.27 8.01 -9.63
CA ASP A 52 14.00 9.44 -9.52
C ASP A 52 12.76 9.92 -10.29
N LYS A 53 12.20 9.07 -11.16
CA LYS A 53 10.99 9.35 -11.93
C LYS A 53 9.75 8.78 -11.24
N VAL A 54 8.93 9.68 -10.70
CA VAL A 54 7.63 9.33 -10.10
C VAL A 54 6.63 8.91 -11.19
N ARG A 55 6.09 7.70 -11.04
CA ARG A 55 5.06 7.12 -11.92
C ARG A 55 3.83 6.79 -11.10
N ALA A 56 2.65 7.15 -11.60
CA ALA A 56 1.38 6.81 -10.97
C ALA A 56 0.91 5.42 -11.42
N LYS A 57 0.21 4.68 -10.56
CA LYS A 57 -0.41 3.42 -10.98
C LYS A 57 -1.75 3.68 -11.64
N GLU A 58 -1.98 3.07 -12.80
CA GLU A 58 -3.22 3.21 -13.56
C GLU A 58 -4.43 2.75 -12.73
N ASN A 59 -5.57 3.43 -12.90
CA ASN A 59 -6.84 3.10 -12.25
C ASN A 59 -6.74 2.95 -10.73
N ALA A 60 -5.81 3.67 -10.08
CA ALA A 60 -5.49 3.45 -8.67
C ALA A 60 -6.71 3.53 -7.75
N ILE A 61 -7.56 4.54 -7.96
CA ILE A 61 -8.78 4.75 -7.17
C ILE A 61 -9.73 3.56 -7.31
N GLN A 62 -10.00 3.12 -8.55
CA GLN A 62 -10.92 2.00 -8.82
C GLN A 62 -10.38 0.67 -8.26
N ILE A 63 -9.07 0.43 -8.35
CA ILE A 63 -8.45 -0.79 -7.80
C ILE A 63 -8.53 -0.77 -6.27
N ILE A 64 -8.17 0.35 -5.63
CA ILE A 64 -8.25 0.51 -4.17
C ILE A 64 -9.67 0.27 -3.68
N GLU A 65 -10.66 0.90 -4.30
CA GLU A 65 -12.07 0.75 -3.90
C GLU A 65 -12.48 -0.73 -3.92
N ASN A 66 -12.18 -1.42 -5.02
CA ASN A 66 -12.50 -2.83 -5.19
C ASN A 66 -11.77 -3.74 -4.20
N GLU A 67 -10.50 -3.46 -3.88
CA GLU A 67 -9.72 -4.25 -2.91
C GLU A 67 -10.17 -4.01 -1.47
N LEU A 68 -10.41 -2.76 -1.07
CA LEU A 68 -10.92 -2.41 0.25
C LEU A 68 -12.31 -3.01 0.49
N ARG A 69 -13.20 -2.97 -0.50
CA ARG A 69 -14.53 -3.59 -0.41
C ARG A 69 -14.45 -5.09 -0.08
N ARG A 70 -13.50 -5.81 -0.69
CA ARG A 70 -13.30 -7.25 -0.46
C ARG A 70 -12.61 -7.56 0.87
N LYS A 71 -11.75 -6.66 1.36
CA LYS A 71 -10.99 -6.81 2.61
C LYS A 71 -11.77 -6.39 3.86
N ARG A 72 -12.91 -5.69 3.71
CA ARG A 72 -13.76 -5.26 4.82
C ARG A 72 -14.28 -6.46 5.63
N LYS A 73 -13.85 -6.61 6.88
CA LYS A 73 -14.44 -7.57 7.82
C LYS A 73 -15.89 -7.19 8.09
N LYS A 74 -16.83 -8.13 7.93
CA LYS A 74 -18.20 -7.97 8.44
C LYS A 74 -18.12 -7.94 9.96
N ARG A 75 -18.50 -6.83 10.60
CA ARG A 75 -18.70 -6.82 12.06
C ARG A 75 -19.92 -7.69 12.35
N SER A 76 -19.74 -8.86 12.96
CA SER A 76 -20.80 -9.39 13.82
C SER A 76 -20.72 -8.58 15.11
N TYR A 77 -21.81 -7.95 15.52
CA TYR A 77 -21.90 -7.33 16.84
C TYR A 77 -21.72 -8.43 17.89
N ARG A 78 -20.50 -8.59 18.42
CA ARG A 78 -20.27 -9.30 19.67
C ARG A 78 -20.06 -8.24 20.72
N ASN A 79 -21.06 -8.08 21.60
CA ASN A 79 -20.98 -7.31 22.83
C ASN A 79 -19.69 -7.71 23.55
N ARG A 80 -18.72 -6.80 23.61
CA ARG A 80 -17.55 -6.96 24.46
C ARG A 80 -17.87 -6.21 25.73
N SER A 81 -18.47 -6.92 26.69
CA SER A 81 -18.57 -6.48 28.08
C SER A 81 -17.14 -6.23 28.55
N TYR A 82 -16.86 -5.03 29.04
CA TYR A 82 -15.64 -4.74 29.76
C TYR A 82 -15.88 -5.22 31.20
N GLU A 83 -15.24 -6.32 31.59
CA GLU A 83 -14.93 -6.65 32.99
C GLU A 83 -13.55 -6.09 33.33
#